data_AF-A0AAD6KYP5-F1
#
_entry.id   AF-A0AAD6KYP5-F1
#
_cell.length_a   1.000
_cell.length_b   1.000
_cell.length_c   1.000
_cell.angle_alpha   90.00
_cell.angle_beta   90.00
_cell.angle_gamma   90.00
#
_symmetry.space_group_name_H-M   'P 1'
#
loop_
_entity.id
_entity.type
_entity.pdbx_description
1 polymer ?
#
loop_
_entity_poly.entity_id
_entity_poly.type
_entity_poly.pdbx_seq_one_letter_code
_entity_poly.pdbx_strand_id
1 'polypeptide(L)'
;MLQSDHLCAEFHAGSRAICGGPVYVSDKVGRHNSDLLKKLVLPDGNKFRCQNNALPTRDRLFYGKTLLKIWNLNRAYPQCYKSMSGLVSSDVVEWEQKDRDIYQRTEKFSVHLHKSDNLSIPDSEEIMNITLKPSSSEMVSRVLDYE
;
A
#
# COMPACT_ATOMS: atom_id res chain seq x y z
N MET A 1 8.88 5.63 -11.83
CA MET A 1 10.31 5.30 -11.75
C MET A 1 10.82 5.55 -10.33
N LEU A 2 11.65 4.65 -9.82
CA LEU A 2 12.46 4.82 -8.61
C LEU A 2 13.84 4.16 -8.82
N GLN A 3 14.80 4.55 -7.98
CA GLN A 3 16.04 3.83 -7.77
C GLN A 3 15.96 3.17 -6.39
N SER A 4 16.11 1.84 -6.33
CA SER A 4 15.90 1.03 -5.12
C SER A 4 17.08 1.08 -4.14
N ASP A 5 18.26 1.51 -4.59
CA ASP A 5 19.44 1.72 -3.75
C ASP A 5 19.68 3.20 -3.38
N HIS A 6 18.74 4.08 -3.72
CA HIS A 6 18.79 5.49 -3.36
C HIS A 6 18.41 5.70 -1.88
N LEU A 7 18.96 6.75 -1.25
CA LEU A 7 18.64 7.07 0.16
C LEU A 7 17.14 7.23 0.43
N CYS A 8 16.40 7.77 -0.55
CA CYS A 8 14.95 7.97 -0.50
C CYS A 8 14.14 6.82 -1.14
N ALA A 9 14.75 5.66 -1.39
CA ALA A 9 14.13 4.58 -2.15
C ALA A 9 12.81 4.10 -1.54
N GLU A 10 12.73 3.96 -0.21
CA GLU A 10 11.50 3.54 0.46
C GLU A 10 10.34 4.53 0.26
N PHE A 11 10.62 5.84 0.32
CA PHE A 11 9.61 6.86 0.09
C PHE A 11 9.10 6.81 -1.36
N HIS A 12 10.01 6.67 -2.33
CA HIS A 12 9.63 6.53 -3.73
C HIS A 12 8.86 5.24 -3.98
N ALA A 13 9.29 4.11 -3.41
CA ALA A 13 8.61 2.83 -3.49
C ALA A 13 7.19 2.92 -2.92
N GLY A 14 7.02 3.48 -1.71
CA GLY A 14 5.71 3.69 -1.09
C GLY A 14 4.82 4.62 -1.92
N SER A 15 5.38 5.70 -2.46
CA SER A 15 4.67 6.62 -3.37
C SER A 15 4.20 5.92 -4.64
N ARG A 16 4.98 4.98 -5.18
CA ARG A 16 4.57 4.16 -6.34
C ARG A 16 3.54 3.11 -5.97
N ALA A 17 3.64 2.50 -4.79
CA ALA A 17 2.67 1.54 -4.30
C ALA A 17 1.28 2.18 -4.15
N ILE A 18 1.20 3.40 -3.60
CA ILE A 18 -0.08 4.09 -3.40
C ILE A 18 -0.62 4.73 -4.68
N CYS A 19 0.21 5.08 -5.68
CA CYS A 19 -0.27 5.88 -6.81
C CYS A 19 -1.16 5.13 -7.81
N GLY A 20 -1.21 3.79 -7.76
CA GLY A 20 -1.98 2.96 -8.70
C GLY A 20 -1.36 2.85 -10.11
N GLY A 21 -0.23 3.51 -10.34
CA GLY A 21 0.50 3.48 -11.61
C GLY A 21 1.51 2.33 -11.72
N PRO A 22 2.12 2.13 -12.89
CA PRO A 22 3.20 1.16 -13.07
C PRO A 22 4.45 1.52 -12.23
N VAL A 23 5.08 0.49 -11.67
CA VAL A 23 6.40 0.59 -11.04
C VAL A 23 7.48 0.35 -12.10
N TYR A 24 8.37 1.34 -12.24
CA TYR A 24 9.57 1.25 -13.07
C TYR A 24 10.79 1.43 -12.18
N VAL A 25 11.83 0.63 -12.41
CA VAL A 25 13.08 0.64 -11.64
C VAL A 25 14.22 1.04 -12.59
N SER A 26 15.07 1.97 -12.16
CA SER A 26 16.18 2.51 -12.95
C SER A 26 17.52 2.36 -12.24
N ASP A 27 17.70 1.24 -11.55
CA ASP A 27 18.96 0.93 -10.85
C ASP A 27 20.05 0.58 -11.85
N LYS A 28 21.29 0.69 -11.41
CA LYS A 28 22.42 0.09 -12.11
C LYS A 28 22.36 -1.43 -11.99
N VAL A 29 22.85 -2.14 -13.00
CA VAL A 29 22.98 -3.60 -12.99
C VAL A 29 23.76 -4.04 -11.74
N GLY A 30 23.24 -5.04 -11.04
CA GLY A 30 23.85 -5.58 -9.82
C GLY A 30 23.65 -4.72 -8.55
N ARG A 31 22.92 -3.60 -8.62
CA ARG A 31 22.67 -2.71 -7.47
C ARG A 31 21.22 -2.73 -6.96
N HIS A 32 20.41 -3.66 -7.44
CA HIS A 32 19.02 -3.78 -7.00
C HIS A 32 18.92 -4.12 -5.51
N ASN A 33 18.14 -3.33 -4.78
CA ASN A 33 17.70 -3.68 -3.44
C ASN A 33 16.50 -4.64 -3.54
N SER A 34 16.81 -5.94 -3.52
CA SER A 34 15.79 -6.99 -3.67
C SER A 34 14.76 -6.98 -2.55
N ASP A 35 15.16 -6.62 -1.32
CA ASP A 35 14.25 -6.61 -0.17
C ASP A 35 13.20 -5.51 -0.30
N LEU A 36 13.59 -4.33 -0.79
CA LEU A 36 12.64 -3.25 -1.07
C LEU A 36 11.71 -3.59 -2.23
N LEU A 37 12.24 -4.17 -3.32
CA LEU A 37 11.42 -4.50 -4.49
C LEU A 37 10.41 -5.61 -4.20
N LYS A 38 10.76 -6.59 -3.36
CA LYS A 38 9.84 -7.64 -2.89
C LYS A 38 8.64 -7.07 -2.14
N LYS A 39 8.80 -5.94 -1.42
CA LYS A 39 7.66 -5.26 -0.75
C LYS A 39 6.63 -4.67 -1.72
N LEU A 40 6.96 -4.54 -3.01
CA LEU A 40 6.05 -3.99 -4.04
C LEU A 40 5.29 -5.07 -4.82
N VAL A 41 5.57 -6.34 -4.56
CA VAL A 41 4.96 -7.48 -5.25
C VAL A 41 4.37 -8.44 -4.22
N LEU A 42 3.33 -9.15 -4.64
CA LEU A 42 2.76 -10.25 -3.87
C LEU A 42 3.67 -11.49 -3.97
N PRO A 43 3.53 -12.47 -3.05
CA PRO A 43 4.33 -13.69 -3.06
C PRO A 43 4.25 -14.50 -4.37
N ASP A 44 3.15 -14.37 -5.11
CA ASP A 44 2.94 -14.99 -6.42
C ASP A 44 3.56 -14.20 -7.59
N GLY A 45 4.25 -13.10 -7.32
CA GLY A 45 4.88 -12.23 -8.31
C GLY A 45 3.94 -11.19 -8.93
N ASN A 46 2.64 -11.20 -8.60
CA ASN A 46 1.71 -10.17 -9.06
C ASN A 46 2.02 -8.82 -8.40
N LYS A 47 1.75 -7.73 -9.12
CA LYS A 47 1.93 -6.38 -8.57
C LYS A 47 0.70 -6.00 -7.77
N PHE A 48 0.92 -5.51 -6.56
CA PHE A 48 -0.16 -4.91 -5.79
C PHE A 48 -0.43 -3.50 -6.35
N ARG A 49 -1.58 -3.31 -6.99
CA ARG A 49 -1.96 -2.05 -7.63
C ARG A 49 -3.24 -1.50 -7.00
N CYS A 50 -3.18 -0.27 -6.52
CA CYS A 50 -4.37 0.43 -6.09
C CYS A 50 -5.35 0.66 -7.25
N GLN A 51 -6.63 0.66 -6.96
CA GLN A 51 -7.71 0.74 -7.94
C GLN A 51 -7.81 2.14 -8.58
N ASN A 52 -7.49 3.19 -7.82
CA ASN A 52 -7.66 4.57 -8.27
C ASN A 52 -6.31 5.31 -8.35
N ASN A 53 -6.36 6.61 -8.61
CA ASN A 53 -5.22 7.49 -8.41
C ASN A 53 -5.12 7.88 -6.93
N ALA A 54 -3.89 8.02 -6.43
CA ALA A 54 -3.66 8.55 -5.10
C ALA A 54 -4.11 10.01 -5.01
N LEU A 55 -5.00 10.32 -4.07
CA LEU A 55 -5.54 11.67 -3.88
C LEU A 55 -5.23 12.18 -2.47
N PRO A 56 -5.00 13.49 -2.29
CA PRO A 56 -5.00 14.09 -0.96
C PRO A 56 -6.32 13.84 -0.24
N THR A 57 -6.28 13.60 1.06
CA THR A 57 -7.52 13.52 1.83
C THR A 57 -8.16 14.90 1.96
N ARG A 58 -9.49 14.92 1.98
CA ARG A 58 -10.28 16.16 2.02
C ARG A 58 -9.93 17.04 3.23
N ASP A 59 -9.64 16.44 4.38
CA ASP A 59 -9.26 17.13 5.62
C ASP A 59 -7.90 17.83 5.53
N ARG A 60 -7.02 17.44 4.60
CA ARG A 60 -5.70 18.06 4.41
C ARG A 60 -5.62 18.98 3.21
N LEU A 61 -6.43 18.73 2.18
CA LEU A 61 -6.44 19.56 0.97
C LEU A 61 -6.89 21.00 1.25
N PHE A 62 -7.84 21.23 2.17
CA PHE A 62 -8.47 22.54 2.38
C PHE A 62 -8.16 23.22 3.72
N TYR A 63 -7.53 22.51 4.67
CA TYR A 63 -7.30 23.02 6.04
C TYR A 63 -5.82 23.20 6.40
N GLY A 64 -4.93 23.18 5.40
CA GLY A 64 -3.57 23.74 5.45
C GLY A 64 -2.81 23.60 6.77
N LYS A 65 -2.22 22.43 7.01
CA LYS A 65 -1.09 22.26 7.96
C LYS A 65 -0.09 21.27 7.38
N THR A 66 1.18 21.46 7.77
CA THR A 66 2.47 20.81 7.41
C THR A 66 2.51 19.33 6.97
N LEU A 67 1.43 18.56 7.10
CA LEU A 67 1.37 17.13 6.78
C LEU A 67 0.39 16.87 5.63
N LEU A 68 0.93 16.37 4.52
CA LEU A 68 0.14 15.90 3.39
C LEU A 68 -0.29 14.46 3.63
N LYS A 69 -1.60 14.23 3.74
CA LYS A 69 -2.20 12.89 3.83
C LYS A 69 -2.75 12.52 2.46
N ILE A 70 -2.26 11.42 1.91
CA ILE A 70 -2.66 10.87 0.62
C ILE A 70 -3.27 9.49 0.84
N TRP A 71 -4.30 9.14 0.09
CA TRP A 71 -4.99 7.87 0.23
C TRP A 71 -5.33 7.25 -1.12
N ASN A 72 -5.48 5.93 -1.10
CA ASN A 72 -5.99 5.12 -2.21
C ASN A 72 -6.53 3.79 -1.67
N LEU A 73 -7.22 3.02 -2.51
CA LEU A 73 -7.81 1.72 -2.18
C LEU A 73 -7.15 0.61 -2.98
N ASN A 74 -6.89 -0.51 -2.32
CA ASN A 74 -6.47 -1.74 -2.98
C ASN A 74 -7.65 -2.70 -3.08
N ARG A 75 -7.67 -3.49 -4.14
CA ARG A 75 -8.62 -4.61 -4.23
C ARG A 75 -8.21 -5.66 -3.21
N ALA A 76 -9.09 -5.94 -2.25
CA ALA A 76 -8.90 -7.05 -1.34
C ALA A 76 -9.14 -8.35 -2.11
N TYR A 77 -8.15 -9.24 -2.11
CA TYR A 77 -8.27 -10.59 -2.61
C TYR A 77 -8.15 -11.53 -1.41
N PRO A 78 -9.26 -12.03 -0.84
CA PRO A 78 -9.23 -12.90 0.35
C PRO A 78 -8.26 -14.09 0.21
N GLN A 79 -8.06 -14.58 -1.01
CA GLN A 79 -7.10 -15.63 -1.35
C GLN A 79 -5.62 -15.22 -1.16
N CYS A 80 -5.28 -13.94 -1.26
CA CYS A 80 -3.92 -13.43 -1.06
C CYS A 80 -3.54 -13.33 0.43
N TYR A 81 -4.49 -13.52 1.34
CA TYR A 81 -4.28 -13.49 2.80
C TYR A 81 -4.37 -14.88 3.45
N LYS A 82 -4.68 -15.93 2.67
CA LYS A 82 -4.61 -17.32 3.11
C LYS A 82 -3.27 -17.92 2.72
N SER A 83 -2.69 -18.77 3.58
CA SER A 83 -1.53 -19.56 3.21
C SER A 83 -1.90 -20.45 2.02
N MET A 84 -1.22 -20.27 0.88
CA MET A 84 -1.46 -21.07 -0.32
C MET A 84 -0.29 -22.04 -0.54
N SER A 85 -0.62 -23.31 -0.74
CA SER A 85 0.29 -24.34 -1.24
C SER A 85 -0.22 -24.78 -2.62
N GLY A 86 0.61 -24.73 -3.67
CA GLY A 86 0.18 -25.13 -5.01
C GLY A 86 1.32 -25.21 -6.03
N LEU A 87 1.14 -26.06 -7.05
CA LEU A 87 1.98 -26.16 -8.24
C LEU A 87 1.40 -25.29 -9.36
N VAL A 88 2.26 -24.58 -10.10
CA VAL A 88 1.87 -23.62 -11.13
C VAL A 88 2.06 -24.23 -12.53
N SER A 89 1.03 -24.11 -13.38
CA SER A 89 1.05 -24.37 -14.83
C SER A 89 0.85 -23.07 -15.60
N SER A 90 1.34 -22.98 -16.84
CA SER A 90 1.63 -21.73 -17.57
C SER A 90 0.46 -20.95 -18.15
N ASP A 91 -0.79 -21.40 -18.01
CA ASP A 91 -1.87 -20.91 -18.87
C ASP A 91 -3.04 -20.30 -18.09
N VAL A 92 -2.86 -19.19 -17.38
CA VAL A 92 -3.99 -18.33 -16.95
C VAL A 92 -3.50 -16.89 -16.76
N VAL A 93 -4.22 -15.90 -17.30
CA VAL A 93 -4.79 -14.74 -16.58
C VAL A 93 -5.37 -13.74 -17.59
N GLU A 94 -6.68 -13.81 -17.79
CA GLU A 94 -7.54 -12.66 -18.12
C GLU A 94 -8.47 -12.46 -16.94
N TRP A 95 -8.65 -11.24 -16.42
CA TRP A 95 -9.89 -10.80 -15.76
C TRP A 95 -9.96 -9.26 -15.68
N GLU A 96 -10.91 -8.67 -16.42
CA GLU A 96 -11.51 -7.36 -16.13
C GLU A 96 -12.81 -7.57 -15.33
N GLN A 97 -13.11 -6.70 -14.34
CA GLN A 97 -14.49 -6.48 -13.88
C GLN A 97 -14.68 -5.16 -13.11
N LYS A 98 -15.86 -4.57 -13.29
CA LYS A 98 -16.27 -3.18 -13.03
C LYS A 98 -16.76 -2.88 -11.60
N ASP A 99 -16.56 -1.60 -11.23
CA ASP A 99 -17.33 -0.66 -10.37
C ASP A 99 -17.84 -0.99 -8.94
N ARG A 100 -17.47 -0.03 -8.05
CA ARG A 100 -18.27 0.71 -7.04
C ARG A 100 -18.30 0.35 -5.54
N ASP A 101 -17.99 1.41 -4.78
CA ASP A 101 -18.55 1.87 -3.49
C ASP A 101 -18.77 0.87 -2.35
N ILE A 102 -17.76 0.73 -1.47
CA ILE A 102 -17.99 0.20 -0.11
C ILE A 102 -17.05 0.91 0.89
N TYR A 103 -17.46 2.08 1.39
CA TYR A 103 -17.13 2.46 2.78
C TYR A 103 -18.14 1.73 3.67
N GLN A 104 -17.88 0.46 3.96
CA GLN A 104 -18.60 -0.21 5.04
C GLN A 104 -18.00 0.28 6.35
N ARG A 105 -18.87 0.84 7.19
CA ARG A 105 -18.57 1.24 8.56
C ARG A 105 -18.50 -0.05 9.38
N THR A 106 -17.38 -0.76 9.29
CA THR A 106 -17.13 -1.96 10.10
C THR A 106 -16.68 -1.55 11.50
N GLU A 107 -17.05 -2.34 12.49
CA GLU A 107 -16.78 -2.05 13.91
C GLU A 107 -15.30 -2.23 14.27
N LYS A 108 -14.57 -3.07 13.51
CA LYS A 108 -13.16 -3.38 13.71
C LYS A 108 -12.38 -3.34 12.41
N PHE A 109 -11.14 -2.87 12.49
CA PHE A 109 -10.17 -2.86 11.40
C PHE A 109 -8.77 -2.97 11.98
N SER A 110 -7.84 -3.57 11.25
CA SER A 110 -6.42 -3.55 11.61
C SER A 110 -5.71 -2.40 10.91
N VAL A 111 -4.79 -1.76 11.62
CA VAL A 111 -3.92 -0.70 11.11
C VAL A 111 -2.47 -1.15 11.24
N HIS A 112 -1.75 -1.13 10.12
CA HIS A 112 -0.31 -1.40 10.10
C HIS A 112 0.47 -0.17 9.66
N LEU A 113 1.46 0.22 10.46
CA LEU A 113 2.45 1.25 10.18
C LEU A 113 3.72 0.57 9.65
N HIS A 114 4.02 0.73 8.37
CA HIS A 114 5.04 -0.08 7.70
C HIS A 114 6.47 0.25 8.11
N LYS A 115 6.79 1.52 8.38
CA LYS A 115 8.16 1.90 8.79
C LYS A 115 8.41 1.67 10.27
N SER A 116 7.40 1.96 11.09
CA SER A 116 7.47 1.75 12.53
C SER A 116 7.25 0.29 12.93
N ASP A 117 6.87 -0.56 11.96
CA ASP A 117 6.47 -1.96 12.12
C ASP A 117 5.53 -2.18 13.31
N ASN A 118 4.43 -1.43 13.30
CA ASN A 118 3.45 -1.44 14.38
C ASN A 118 2.09 -1.87 13.84
N LEU A 119 1.51 -2.91 14.44
CA LEU A 119 0.17 -3.40 14.16
C LEU A 119 -0.74 -3.11 15.35
N SER A 120 -1.87 -2.47 15.08
CA SER A 120 -2.93 -2.23 16.07
C SER A 120 -4.30 -2.62 15.51
N ILE A 121 -5.23 -2.95 16.40
CA ILE A 121 -6.64 -3.22 16.08
C ILE A 121 -7.47 -2.22 16.88
N PRO A 122 -7.54 -0.95 16.42
CA PRO A 122 -8.29 0.08 17.12
C PRO A 122 -9.80 -0.14 17.03
N ASP A 123 -10.51 0.32 18.04
CA ASP A 123 -11.96 0.46 17.98
C ASP A 123 -12.35 1.57 16.99
N SER A 124 -13.57 1.53 16.46
CA SER A 124 -13.99 2.39 15.34
C SER A 124 -13.88 3.90 15.57
N GLU A 125 -13.79 4.35 16.83
CA GLU A 125 -13.69 5.76 17.24
C GLU A 125 -12.31 6.13 17.80
N GLU A 126 -11.36 5.20 17.87
CA GLU A 126 -10.05 5.45 18.46
C GLU A 126 -9.18 6.35 17.57
N ILE A 127 -8.60 7.40 18.18
CA ILE A 127 -7.73 8.35 17.49
C ILE A 127 -6.28 7.91 17.64
N MET A 128 -5.65 7.49 16.54
CA MET A 128 -4.21 7.22 16.50
C MET A 128 -3.40 8.49 16.23
N ASN A 129 -2.51 8.82 17.15
CA ASN A 129 -1.56 9.92 16.98
C ASN A 129 -0.29 9.43 16.25
N ILE A 130 0.05 10.07 15.14
CA ILE A 130 1.28 9.81 14.38
C ILE A 130 2.12 11.08 14.36
N THR A 131 3.39 10.96 14.72
CA THR A 131 4.37 12.05 14.65
C THR A 131 5.44 11.71 13.61
N LEU A 132 5.58 12.56 12.60
CA LEU A 132 6.60 12.41 11.56
C LEU A 132 7.74 13.39 11.80
N LYS A 133 8.97 12.94 11.54
CA LYS A 133 10.13 13.84 11.42
C LYS A 133 10.02 14.68 10.13
N PRO A 134 10.64 15.87 10.06
CA PRO A 134 10.72 16.62 8.80
C PRO A 134 11.26 15.76 7.66
N SER A 135 10.68 15.91 6.47
CA SER A 135 11.06 15.13 5.27
C SER A 135 10.95 13.60 5.44
N SER A 136 10.15 13.14 6.40
CA SER A 136 9.83 11.71 6.57
C SER A 136 8.39 11.41 6.15
N SER A 137 8.08 10.12 6.12
CA SER A 137 6.80 9.58 5.68
C SER A 137 6.52 8.29 6.43
N GLU A 138 5.25 7.97 6.60
CA GLU A 138 4.78 6.68 7.10
C GLU A 138 3.72 6.16 6.13
N MET A 139 3.79 4.86 5.82
CA MET A 139 2.78 4.19 5.01
C MET A 139 1.84 3.47 5.97
N VAL A 140 0.55 3.71 5.81
CA VAL A 140 -0.48 3.15 6.68
C VAL A 140 -1.39 2.26 5.86
N SER A 141 -1.46 0.98 6.21
CA SER A 141 -2.47 0.07 5.66
C SER A 141 -3.59 -0.11 6.66
N ARG A 142 -4.82 0.09 6.21
CA ARG A 142 -6.03 -0.24 6.96
C ARG A 142 -6.71 -1.41 6.27
N VAL A 143 -6.84 -2.53 6.98
CA VAL A 143 -7.52 -3.73 6.47
C VAL A 143 -8.82 -3.89 7.23
N LEU A 144 -9.91 -4.05 6.49
CA LEU A 144 -11.22 -4.35 7.06
C LEU A 144 -11.29 -5.86 7.28
N ASP A 145 -11.68 -6.26 8.48
CA ASP A 145 -12.09 -7.66 8.69
C ASP A 145 -13.45 -7.84 8.05
N TYR A 146 -13.50 -8.71 7.04
CA TYR A 146 -14.74 -9.25 6.51
C TYR A 146 -14.92 -10.61 7.20
N GLU A 147 -15.83 -10.70 8.16
CA GLU A 147 -16.35 -11.99 8.62
C GLU A 147 -17.10 -12.71 7.49
#